data_AF-A0AAE1XDY0-F1
#
_entry.id   AF-A0AAE1XDY0-F1
#
_cell.length_a   1.000
_cell.length_b   1.000
_cell.length_c   1.000
_cell.angle_alpha   90.00
_cell.angle_beta   90.00
_cell.angle_gamma   90.00
#
_symmetry.space_group_name_H-M   'P 1'
#
loop_
_entity.id
_entity.type
_entity.pdbx_description
1 polymer ?
#
loop_
_entity_poly.entity_id
_entity_poly.type
_entity_poly.pdbx_seq_one_letter_code
_entity_poly.pdbx_strand_id
1 'polypeptide(L)'
;MVADGGVVAAVVVVAELVVVGGGEDKERREIVGMIRGCIKTVTCGTKLSRNGKNCSTKPPEPLPVYTKLAYILGLRVSPSHRRMGIGLKLVRRMEQWFGENGAEYSYMATETDNMASVKLFTQKCGYCKFRTPAILVQPVFAHRVRIDKRVTIIKLSPADAEVLYRRRFSTTEFFPRDIDAVLNNKLSLGTFLAVPRGTYEPESWPGAAEFLVAPPETWAVLSVWNCMDVFRLEVRGASRVRRAVAKTTRVVDRALPWLHLPSIPEVFRPFGFHFLYGLGGEGPNAAKYMRALCGLAHNLAQEHGCGVVATEVASREPLRLGIPHWKSLSCAEDLWCIKRLGEDYSDGSVGDWTKSPPGLSIFVDPREF
;
A
#
# COMPACT_ATOMS: atom_id res chain seq x y z
N MET A 1 20.76 0.49 9.08
CA MET A 1 20.96 0.17 7.65
C MET A 1 20.40 1.32 6.86
N VAL A 2 21.27 2.03 6.13
CA VAL A 2 20.89 3.15 5.26
C VAL A 2 19.99 2.58 4.17
N ALA A 3 18.76 3.08 4.09
CA ALA A 3 17.80 2.67 3.07
C ALA A 3 18.05 3.47 1.80
N ASP A 4 18.55 2.78 0.78
CA ASP A 4 18.56 3.25 -0.60
C ASP A 4 17.12 3.50 -1.08
N GLY A 5 16.90 4.63 -1.74
CA GLY A 5 15.70 4.87 -2.57
C GLY A 5 14.45 5.39 -1.85
N GLY A 6 14.44 6.68 -1.52
CA GLY A 6 13.23 7.50 -1.49
C GLY A 6 12.39 7.52 -0.21
N VAL A 7 12.73 6.72 0.79
CA VAL A 7 12.33 7.04 2.17
C VAL A 7 13.30 8.10 2.68
N VAL A 8 12.82 9.29 3.03
CA VAL A 8 13.71 10.38 3.51
C VAL A 8 14.49 9.92 4.74
N ALA A 9 13.87 9.11 5.60
CA ALA A 9 14.52 8.35 6.65
C ALA A 9 13.60 7.24 7.19
N ALA A 10 14.18 6.08 7.54
CA ALA A 10 13.49 5.00 8.26
C ALA A 10 14.27 4.65 9.53
N VAL A 11 13.55 4.39 10.63
CA VAL A 11 14.17 4.07 11.92
C VAL A 11 13.42 2.95 12.63
N VAL A 12 14.16 2.15 13.40
CA VAL A 12 13.62 1.19 14.36
C VAL A 12 14.09 1.62 15.74
N VAL A 13 13.14 1.75 16.66
CA VAL A 13 13.41 2.02 18.08
C VAL A 13 13.00 0.78 18.88
N VAL A 14 13.88 0.32 19.75
CA VAL A 14 13.65 -0.84 20.61
C VAL A 14 13.54 -0.40 22.08
N ALA A 15 12.72 -1.12 22.84
CA ALA A 15 12.67 -1.02 24.29
C ALA A 15 13.36 -2.23 24.89
N GLU A 16 14.37 -1.97 25.73
CA GLU A 16 15.12 -2.99 26.45
C GLU A 16 14.78 -2.92 27.95
N LEU A 17 14.63 -4.08 28.58
CA LEU A 17 14.67 -4.21 30.04
C LEU A 17 16.03 -4.76 30.46
N VAL A 18 16.60 -4.15 31.49
CA VAL A 18 17.84 -4.62 32.13
C VAL A 18 17.44 -5.46 33.33
N VAL A 19 17.80 -6.75 33.31
CA VAL A 19 17.62 -7.65 34.45
C VAL A 19 18.95 -7.75 35.18
N VAL A 20 18.99 -7.24 36.41
CA VAL A 20 20.14 -7.40 37.32
C VAL A 20 19.87 -8.60 38.20
N GLY A 21 20.59 -9.70 37.98
CA GLY A 21 20.55 -10.88 38.84
C GLY A 21 21.36 -10.64 40.12
N GLY A 22 20.83 -11.03 41.28
CA GLY A 22 21.56 -10.98 42.53
C GLY A 22 22.69 -12.01 42.56
N GLY A 23 23.89 -11.60 42.18
CA GLY A 23 25.13 -12.39 42.24
C GLY A 23 25.98 -12.25 40.97
N GLU A 24 27.25 -11.84 41.15
CA GLU A 24 28.34 -11.67 40.16
C GLU A 24 27.93 -11.62 38.67
N ASP A 25 27.35 -10.48 38.32
CA ASP A 25 27.43 -9.71 37.07
C ASP A 25 27.50 -10.45 35.72
N LYS A 26 26.31 -10.69 35.16
CA LYS A 26 26.05 -10.37 33.75
C LYS A 26 24.73 -9.61 33.64
N GLU A 27 24.80 -8.31 33.37
CA GLU A 27 23.63 -7.53 32.92
C GLU A 27 22.99 -8.25 31.73
N ARG A 28 21.74 -8.69 31.88
CA ARG A 28 20.99 -9.25 30.75
C ARG A 28 20.01 -8.21 30.23
N ARG A 29 20.19 -7.83 28.97
CA ARG A 29 19.26 -6.97 28.24
C ARG A 29 18.28 -7.81 27.44
N GLU A 30 16.99 -7.56 27.59
CA GLU A 30 15.93 -8.22 26.84
C GLU A 30 15.14 -7.18 26.04
N ILE A 31 14.96 -7.40 24.74
CA ILE A 31 14.09 -6.58 23.90
C ILE A 31 12.64 -6.95 24.19
N VAL A 32 11.89 -6.02 24.79
CA VAL A 32 10.50 -6.23 25.20
C VAL A 32 9.49 -5.48 24.34
N GLY A 33 9.97 -4.63 23.45
CA GLY A 33 9.15 -3.99 22.43
C GLY A 33 9.96 -3.32 21.34
N MET A 34 9.32 -3.05 20.22
CA MET A 34 9.90 -2.32 19.10
C MET A 34 8.83 -1.49 18.39
N ILE A 35 9.27 -0.38 17.80
CA ILE A 35 8.48 0.43 16.88
C ILE A 35 9.32 0.76 15.65
N ARG A 36 8.72 0.64 14.47
CA ARG A 36 9.32 1.04 13.18
C ARG A 36 8.55 2.23 12.64
N GLY A 37 9.27 3.19 12.09
CA GLY A 37 8.69 4.35 11.44
C GLY A 37 9.49 4.81 10.24
N CYS A 38 8.84 5.56 9.35
CA CYS A 38 9.47 6.19 8.20
C CYS A 38 8.87 7.57 7.93
N ILE A 39 9.58 8.40 7.15
CA ILE A 39 9.12 9.70 6.69
C ILE A 39 9.19 9.75 5.16
N LYS A 40 8.11 10.24 4.54
CA LYS A 40 7.98 10.43 3.10
C LYS A 40 7.36 11.79 2.80
N THR A 41 7.62 12.32 1.60
CA THR A 41 6.93 13.52 1.11
C THR A 41 5.78 13.08 0.23
N VAL A 42 4.55 13.44 0.59
CA VAL A 42 3.35 13.00 -0.13
C VAL A 42 2.40 14.15 -0.41
N THR A 43 1.53 13.95 -1.39
CA THR A 43 0.40 14.83 -1.63
C THR A 43 -0.62 14.73 -0.49
N CYS A 44 -0.98 15.87 0.11
CA CYS A 44 -2.02 16.00 1.14
C CYS A 44 -3.21 16.86 0.71
N GLY A 45 -3.16 17.44 -0.49
CA GLY A 45 -4.25 18.25 -1.01
C GLY A 45 -3.93 18.82 -2.38
N THR A 46 -4.84 19.66 -2.87
CA THR A 46 -4.74 20.28 -4.19
C THR A 46 -4.99 21.79 -4.07
N LYS A 47 -4.22 22.58 -4.80
CA LYS A 47 -4.43 24.02 -4.99
C LYS A 47 -4.59 24.32 -6.47
N LEU A 48 -5.40 25.32 -6.83
CA LEU A 48 -5.51 25.76 -8.21
C LEU A 48 -4.32 26.68 -8.57
N SER A 49 -3.76 26.50 -9.77
CA SER A 49 -2.73 27.41 -10.29
C SER A 49 -3.27 28.84 -10.38
N ARG A 50 -2.48 29.83 -9.96
CA ARG A 50 -2.81 31.25 -10.15
C ARG A 50 -2.43 31.66 -11.58
N ASN A 51 -3.41 31.96 -12.43
CA ASN A 51 -3.13 32.56 -13.74
C ASN A 51 -2.43 33.91 -13.53
N GLY A 52 -1.17 34.01 -13.96
CA GLY A 52 -0.49 35.30 -14.06
C GLY A 52 -1.24 36.21 -15.03
N LYS A 53 -1.20 37.54 -14.80
CA LYS A 53 -1.96 38.57 -15.54
C LYS A 53 -1.82 38.57 -17.08
N ASN A 54 -0.99 37.70 -17.68
CA ASN A 54 -0.64 37.74 -19.11
C ASN A 54 -1.00 36.48 -19.94
N CYS A 55 -1.84 35.56 -19.48
CA CYS A 55 -2.38 34.50 -20.36
C CYS A 55 -3.73 33.97 -19.86
N SER A 56 -4.82 34.43 -20.46
CA SER A 56 -6.21 34.16 -20.04
C SER A 56 -6.88 32.97 -20.76
N THR A 57 -6.14 32.11 -21.46
CA THR A 57 -6.74 31.06 -22.31
C THR A 57 -6.66 29.63 -21.75
N LYS A 58 -5.95 29.39 -20.64
CA LYS A 58 -5.91 28.06 -20.01
C LYS A 58 -6.69 28.03 -18.69
N PRO A 59 -7.59 27.05 -18.49
CA PRO A 59 -8.23 26.86 -17.19
C PRO A 59 -7.18 26.57 -16.10
N PRO A 60 -7.41 26.97 -14.85
CA PRO A 60 -6.47 26.73 -13.76
C PRO A 60 -6.21 25.23 -13.59
N GLU A 61 -4.96 24.80 -13.75
CA GLU A 61 -4.60 23.41 -13.52
C GLU A 61 -4.50 23.11 -12.02
N PRO A 62 -4.99 21.95 -11.56
CA PRO A 62 -4.82 21.53 -10.18
C PRO A 62 -3.37 21.14 -9.93
N LEU A 63 -2.76 21.76 -8.91
CA LEU A 63 -1.40 21.51 -8.47
C LEU A 63 -1.40 20.80 -7.12
N PRO A 64 -0.54 19.79 -6.92
CA PRO A 64 -0.46 19.11 -5.64
C PRO A 64 0.12 20.01 -4.55
N VAL A 65 -0.40 19.83 -3.34
CA VAL A 65 0.19 20.34 -2.12
C VAL A 65 0.86 19.18 -1.41
N TYR A 66 2.15 19.34 -1.11
CA TYR A 66 2.96 18.32 -0.47
C TYR A 66 3.13 18.60 1.03
N THR A 67 3.25 17.53 1.80
CA THR A 67 3.67 17.57 3.21
C THR A 67 4.66 16.45 3.49
N LYS A 68 5.50 16.63 4.52
CA LYS A 68 6.30 15.53 5.07
C LYS A 68 5.44 14.74 6.05
N LEU A 69 5.13 13.52 5.66
CA LEU A 69 4.29 12.59 6.40
C LEU A 69 5.13 11.47 7.00
N ALA A 70 5.03 11.30 8.31
CA ALA A 70 5.57 10.17 9.02
C ALA A 70 4.55 9.02 9.07
N TYR A 71 5.03 7.78 8.98
CA TYR A 71 4.22 6.57 9.13
C TYR A 71 4.79 5.67 10.22
N ILE A 72 3.93 5.21 11.12
CA ILE A 72 4.26 4.15 12.08
C ILE A 72 3.97 2.80 11.40
N LEU A 73 5.02 2.23 10.80
CA LEU A 73 5.00 0.97 10.05
C LEU A 73 4.67 -0.24 10.93
N GLY A 74 4.98 -0.19 12.22
CA GLY A 74 4.66 -1.30 13.11
C GLY A 74 5.07 -1.06 14.54
N LEU A 75 4.22 -1.47 15.47
CA LEU A 75 4.45 -1.44 16.91
C LEU A 75 4.19 -2.84 17.49
N ARG A 76 5.19 -3.39 18.18
CA ARG A 76 5.09 -4.69 18.85
C ARG A 76 5.60 -4.57 20.28
N VAL A 77 4.85 -5.14 21.22
CA VAL A 77 5.25 -5.28 22.63
C VAL A 77 5.03 -6.74 23.01
N SER A 78 6.06 -7.32 23.63
CA SER A 78 6.05 -8.69 24.13
C SER A 78 4.80 -8.93 25.00
N PRO A 79 4.03 -10.02 24.80
CA PRO A 79 2.80 -10.27 25.55
C PRO A 79 2.95 -10.16 27.07
N SER A 80 4.04 -10.68 27.64
CA SER A 80 4.35 -10.63 29.08
C SER A 80 4.63 -9.22 29.60
N HIS A 81 4.92 -8.27 28.72
CA HIS A 81 5.28 -6.89 29.04
C HIS A 81 4.22 -5.88 28.57
N ARG A 82 3.05 -6.35 28.14
CA ARG A 82 1.94 -5.47 27.78
C ARG A 82 1.40 -4.76 29.01
N ARG A 83 0.76 -3.60 28.79
CA ARG A 83 0.14 -2.75 29.83
C ARG A 83 1.12 -2.10 30.82
N MET A 84 2.43 -2.27 30.65
CA MET A 84 3.48 -1.59 31.41
C MET A 84 3.87 -0.21 30.85
N GLY A 85 3.06 0.37 29.95
CA GLY A 85 3.34 1.67 29.32
C GLY A 85 4.42 1.67 28.22
N ILE A 86 5.05 0.53 27.92
CA ILE A 86 6.13 0.42 26.90
C ILE A 86 5.68 0.93 25.53
N GLY A 87 4.51 0.50 25.04
CA GLY A 87 3.99 0.94 23.74
C GLY A 87 3.80 2.45 23.64
N LEU A 88 3.32 3.09 24.71
CA LEU A 88 3.17 4.55 24.77
C LEU A 88 4.53 5.26 24.73
N LYS A 89 5.53 4.76 25.47
CA LYS A 89 6.89 5.31 25.46
C LYS A 89 7.53 5.21 24.07
N LEU A 90 7.37 4.05 23.42
CA LEU A 90 7.86 3.83 22.05
C LEU A 90 7.23 4.80 21.05
N VAL A 91 5.90 4.97 21.08
CA VAL A 91 5.20 5.92 20.20
C VAL A 91 5.70 7.34 20.44
N ARG A 92 5.77 7.81 21.69
CA ARG A 92 6.26 9.17 22.00
C ARG A 92 7.69 9.41 21.52
N ARG A 93 8.59 8.42 21.68
CA ARG A 93 9.97 8.55 21.21
C ARG A 93 10.04 8.60 19.68
N MET A 94 9.21 7.83 18.99
CA MET A 94 9.10 7.86 17.53
C MET A 94 8.52 9.19 17.05
N GLU A 95 7.48 9.72 17.69
CA GLU A 95 6.91 11.04 17.37
C GLU A 95 7.92 12.17 17.54
N GLN A 96 8.72 12.12 18.60
CA GLN A 96 9.81 13.08 18.79
C GLN A 96 10.79 13.01 17.61
N TRP A 97 11.21 11.80 17.22
CA TRP A 97 12.10 11.62 16.07
C TRP A 97 11.44 12.11 14.77
N PHE A 98 10.14 11.89 14.57
CA PHE A 98 9.40 12.42 13.43
C PHE A 98 9.42 13.96 13.38
N GLY A 99 9.14 14.61 14.51
CA GLY A 99 9.19 16.07 14.64
C GLY A 99 10.59 16.63 14.40
N GLU A 100 11.62 16.01 15.00
CA GLU A 100 13.04 16.35 14.79
C GLU A 100 13.47 16.25 13.32
N ASN A 101 12.81 15.39 12.53
CA ASN A 101 13.08 15.21 11.10
C ASN A 101 12.07 15.97 10.20
N GLY A 102 11.30 16.88 10.77
CA GLY A 102 10.43 17.81 10.07
C GLY A 102 9.17 17.17 9.48
N ALA A 103 8.70 16.05 10.02
CA ALA A 103 7.38 15.54 9.68
C ALA A 103 6.29 16.44 10.28
N GLU A 104 5.34 16.88 9.46
CA GLU A 104 4.22 17.72 9.89
C GLU A 104 3.06 16.87 10.43
N TYR A 105 2.93 15.66 9.92
CA TYR A 105 1.89 14.70 10.28
C TYR A 105 2.52 13.34 10.56
N SER A 106 1.86 12.56 11.42
CA SER A 106 2.14 11.14 11.64
C SER A 106 0.86 10.35 11.46
N TYR A 107 0.91 9.23 10.74
CA TYR A 107 -0.22 8.30 10.65
C TYR A 107 0.19 6.87 11.03
N MET A 108 -0.83 6.06 11.28
CA MET A 108 -0.72 4.62 11.53
C MET A 108 -1.96 3.93 10.97
N ALA A 109 -1.83 2.63 10.72
CA ALA A 109 -2.91 1.76 10.29
C ALA A 109 -3.17 0.68 11.35
N THR A 110 -4.43 0.29 11.53
CA THR A 110 -4.83 -0.82 12.42
C THR A 110 -6.20 -1.33 12.07
N GLU A 111 -6.43 -2.64 12.25
CA GLU A 111 -7.78 -3.20 12.18
C GLU A 111 -8.69 -2.56 13.24
N THR A 112 -9.96 -2.35 12.88
CA THR A 112 -10.96 -1.67 13.70
C THR A 112 -11.28 -2.41 15.01
N ASP A 113 -11.08 -3.72 15.04
CA ASP A 113 -11.30 -4.59 16.21
C ASP A 113 -10.09 -4.66 17.16
N ASN A 114 -8.91 -4.15 16.74
CA ASN A 114 -7.74 -4.04 17.59
C ASN A 114 -7.87 -2.86 18.56
N MET A 115 -8.80 -2.99 19.50
CA MET A 115 -9.16 -1.96 20.47
C MET A 115 -7.98 -1.50 21.34
N ALA A 116 -6.97 -2.34 21.53
CA ALA A 116 -5.75 -1.96 22.24
C ALA A 116 -4.94 -0.91 21.47
N SER A 117 -4.75 -1.12 20.16
CA SER A 117 -4.10 -0.18 19.26
C SER A 117 -4.94 1.09 19.11
N VAL A 118 -6.23 0.95 18.79
CA VAL A 118 -7.16 2.08 18.62
C VAL A 118 -7.14 2.99 19.85
N LYS A 119 -7.29 2.44 21.06
CA LYS A 119 -7.27 3.24 22.30
C LYS A 119 -5.91 3.86 22.59
N LEU A 120 -4.80 3.16 22.32
CA LEU A 120 -3.46 3.72 22.50
C LEU A 120 -3.29 4.99 21.67
N PHE A 121 -3.62 4.93 20.38
CA PHE A 121 -3.37 6.04 19.47
C PHE A 121 -4.40 7.16 19.64
N THR A 122 -5.69 6.82 19.68
CA THR A 122 -6.76 7.83 19.72
C THR A 122 -6.99 8.48 21.07
N GLN A 123 -6.74 7.77 22.18
CA GLN A 123 -7.01 8.30 23.52
C GLN A 123 -5.74 8.73 24.25
N LYS A 124 -4.58 8.15 23.95
CA LYS A 124 -3.33 8.43 24.69
C LYS A 124 -2.26 9.16 23.90
N CYS A 125 -2.28 9.03 22.57
CA CYS A 125 -1.28 9.68 21.71
C CYS A 125 -1.83 10.86 20.91
N GLY A 126 -3.15 11.09 20.93
CA GLY A 126 -3.78 12.27 20.32
C GLY A 126 -4.02 12.14 18.80
N TYR A 127 -4.13 10.92 18.28
CA TYR A 127 -4.51 10.71 16.88
C TYR A 127 -6.02 10.79 16.71
N CYS A 128 -6.49 11.31 15.59
CA CYS A 128 -7.88 11.18 15.16
C CYS A 128 -8.04 10.04 14.14
N LYS A 129 -9.26 9.52 14.01
CA LYS A 129 -9.62 8.61 12.91
C LYS A 129 -9.62 9.41 11.61
N PHE A 130 -9.05 8.86 10.54
CA PHE A 130 -8.77 9.62 9.33
C PHE A 130 -9.35 9.02 8.05
N ARG A 131 -8.93 7.80 7.70
CA ARG A 131 -9.37 7.07 6.51
C ARG A 131 -9.71 5.63 6.89
N THR A 132 -10.51 4.98 6.07
CA THR A 132 -10.88 3.57 6.24
C THR A 132 -10.75 2.78 4.93
N PRO A 133 -9.53 2.62 4.38
CA PRO A 133 -9.34 1.79 3.20
C PRO A 133 -9.72 0.32 3.43
N ALA A 134 -9.84 -0.41 2.34
CA ALA A 134 -10.08 -1.84 2.34
C ALA A 134 -8.84 -2.58 1.83
N ILE A 135 -8.40 -3.58 2.58
CA ILE A 135 -7.35 -4.51 2.16
C ILE A 135 -8.03 -5.67 1.43
N LEU A 136 -7.76 -5.81 0.14
CA LEU A 136 -8.35 -6.82 -0.72
C LEU A 136 -7.31 -7.89 -1.05
N VAL A 137 -7.64 -9.15 -0.74
CA VAL A 137 -6.71 -10.28 -0.89
C VAL A 137 -7.28 -11.32 -1.83
N GLN A 138 -6.55 -11.60 -2.91
CA GLN A 138 -6.83 -12.66 -3.87
C GLN A 138 -5.90 -13.84 -3.64
N PRO A 139 -6.42 -15.05 -3.41
CA PRO A 139 -5.61 -16.26 -3.49
C PRO A 139 -4.90 -16.45 -4.82
N VAL A 140 -3.68 -16.97 -4.77
CA VAL A 140 -2.98 -17.47 -5.96
C VAL A 140 -3.35 -18.94 -6.17
N PHE A 141 -4.09 -19.22 -7.24
CA PHE A 141 -4.52 -20.55 -7.65
C PHE A 141 -3.36 -21.37 -8.23
N ALA A 142 -3.59 -22.67 -8.42
CA ALA A 142 -2.59 -23.58 -8.97
C ALA A 142 -2.65 -23.58 -10.50
N HIS A 143 -3.81 -23.24 -11.06
CA HIS A 143 -3.99 -22.92 -12.47
C HIS A 143 -3.72 -21.43 -12.75
N ARG A 144 -3.38 -21.12 -14.00
CA ARG A 144 -3.28 -19.74 -14.49
C ARG A 144 -4.66 -19.16 -14.76
N VAL A 145 -4.89 -17.93 -14.34
CA VAL A 145 -6.11 -17.18 -14.64
C VAL A 145 -6.09 -16.74 -16.10
N ARG A 146 -7.21 -16.96 -16.79
CA ARG A 146 -7.41 -16.53 -18.18
C ARG A 146 -7.66 -15.03 -18.24
N ILE A 147 -6.87 -14.34 -19.06
CA ILE A 147 -7.02 -12.91 -19.33
C ILE A 147 -7.98 -12.72 -20.52
N ASP A 148 -8.84 -11.70 -20.49
CA ASP A 148 -9.78 -11.40 -21.59
C ASP A 148 -8.97 -11.03 -22.84
N LYS A 149 -9.19 -11.76 -23.94
CA LYS A 149 -8.49 -11.57 -25.22
C LYS A 149 -8.80 -10.22 -25.88
N ARG A 150 -9.79 -9.46 -25.40
CA ARG A 150 -10.14 -8.12 -25.89
C ARG A 150 -9.31 -7.00 -25.25
N VAL A 151 -8.40 -7.35 -24.34
CA VAL A 151 -7.51 -6.41 -23.66
C VAL A 151 -6.08 -6.67 -24.11
N THR A 152 -5.38 -5.63 -24.56
CA THR A 152 -3.92 -5.67 -24.72
C THR A 152 -3.28 -5.14 -23.45
N ILE A 153 -2.30 -5.86 -22.91
CA ILE A 153 -1.54 -5.46 -21.72
C ILE A 153 -0.11 -5.13 -22.15
N ILE A 154 0.34 -3.93 -21.81
CA ILE A 154 1.67 -3.41 -22.16
C ILE A 154 2.44 -3.19 -20.86
N LYS A 155 3.63 -3.76 -20.76
CA LYS A 155 4.55 -3.46 -19.66
C LYS A 155 5.27 -2.15 -19.97
N LEU A 156 5.06 -1.15 -19.13
CA LEU A 156 5.66 0.17 -19.29
C LEU A 156 7.11 0.16 -18.81
N SER A 157 7.94 1.00 -19.43
CA SER A 157 9.25 1.37 -18.86
C SER A 157 9.05 2.16 -17.56
N PRO A 158 10.01 2.16 -16.61
CA PRO A 158 9.90 2.98 -15.40
C PRO A 158 9.70 4.47 -15.71
N ALA A 159 10.33 4.99 -16.77
CA ALA A 159 10.18 6.38 -17.21
C ALA A 159 8.76 6.68 -17.71
N ASP A 160 8.17 5.80 -18.53
CA ASP A 160 6.78 5.96 -18.97
C ASP A 160 5.79 5.85 -17.81
N ALA A 161 6.02 4.88 -16.91
CA ALA A 161 5.20 4.70 -15.73
C ALA A 161 5.23 5.95 -14.83
N GLU A 162 6.39 6.58 -14.67
CA GLU A 162 6.54 7.82 -13.91
C GLU A 162 5.70 8.96 -14.52
N VAL A 163 5.84 9.20 -15.84
CA VAL A 163 5.07 10.24 -16.54
C VAL A 163 3.57 10.01 -16.36
N LEU A 164 3.11 8.77 -16.57
CA LEU A 164 1.72 8.39 -16.40
C LEU A 164 1.25 8.62 -14.95
N TYR A 165 2.03 8.17 -13.97
CA TYR A 165 1.65 8.27 -12.56
C TYR A 165 1.63 9.71 -12.07
N ARG A 166 2.62 10.54 -12.45
CA ARG A 166 2.60 11.97 -12.10
C ARG A 166 1.40 12.68 -12.71
N ARG A 167 1.04 12.38 -13.96
CA ARG A 167 -0.16 12.98 -14.58
C ARG A 167 -1.44 12.52 -13.90
N ARG A 168 -1.56 11.23 -13.57
CA ARG A 168 -2.80 10.63 -13.06
C ARG A 168 -3.03 10.82 -11.57
N PHE A 169 -1.97 10.79 -10.78
CA PHE A 169 -2.05 10.67 -9.31
C PHE A 169 -1.42 11.83 -8.55
N SER A 170 -0.81 12.82 -9.21
CA SER A 170 -0.14 13.93 -8.50
C SER A 170 -1.01 14.56 -7.42
N THR A 171 -2.30 14.72 -7.66
CA THR A 171 -3.30 15.30 -6.74
C THR A 171 -4.04 14.28 -5.87
N THR A 172 -3.70 12.98 -5.98
CA THR A 172 -4.27 11.92 -5.14
C THR A 172 -3.61 11.91 -3.77
N GLU A 173 -4.40 11.79 -2.70
CA GLU A 173 -3.86 11.73 -1.33
C GLU A 173 -2.83 10.61 -1.19
N PHE A 174 -1.77 10.88 -0.42
CA PHE A 174 -0.66 9.97 -0.13
C PHE A 174 0.26 9.64 -1.33
N PHE A 175 0.04 10.24 -2.52
CA PHE A 175 0.92 10.03 -3.66
C PHE A 175 2.36 10.50 -3.35
N PRO A 176 3.38 9.62 -3.47
CA PRO A 176 4.75 9.97 -3.13
C PRO A 176 5.33 10.94 -4.15
N ARG A 177 6.00 11.99 -3.68
CA ARG A 177 6.67 12.97 -4.53
C ARG A 177 7.79 12.32 -5.35
N ASP A 178 8.42 11.29 -4.82
CA ASP A 178 9.54 10.51 -5.35
C ASP A 178 9.08 9.19 -5.99
N ILE A 179 7.93 9.20 -6.68
CA ILE A 179 7.38 7.98 -7.32
C ILE A 179 8.38 7.25 -8.23
N ASP A 180 9.32 7.98 -8.82
CA ASP A 180 10.44 7.45 -9.61
C ASP A 180 11.29 6.45 -8.82
N ALA A 181 11.59 6.73 -7.55
CA ALA A 181 12.34 5.82 -6.69
C ALA A 181 11.56 4.53 -6.39
N VAL A 182 10.23 4.62 -6.29
CA VAL A 182 9.36 3.44 -6.13
C VAL A 182 9.38 2.59 -7.41
N LEU A 183 9.21 3.22 -8.57
CA LEU A 183 9.13 2.52 -9.86
C LEU A 183 10.46 1.89 -10.30
N ASN A 184 11.60 2.48 -9.92
CA ASN A 184 12.93 1.95 -10.20
C ASN A 184 13.46 0.98 -9.13
N ASN A 185 12.70 0.73 -8.07
CA ASN A 185 13.11 -0.21 -7.03
C ASN A 185 13.14 -1.65 -7.57
N LYS A 186 14.14 -2.43 -7.18
CA LYS A 186 14.27 -3.86 -7.55
C LYS A 186 13.06 -4.73 -7.15
N LEU A 187 12.29 -4.31 -6.15
CA LEU A 187 11.08 -5.00 -5.72
C LEU A 187 9.86 -4.64 -6.60
N SER A 188 9.94 -3.60 -7.43
CA SER A 188 8.92 -3.34 -8.44
C SER A 188 9.10 -4.31 -9.61
N LEU A 189 8.13 -5.19 -9.81
CA LEU A 189 8.14 -6.17 -10.90
C LEU A 189 7.69 -5.57 -12.24
N GLY A 190 7.10 -4.39 -12.19
CA GLY A 190 6.72 -3.59 -13.35
C GLY A 190 5.39 -2.87 -13.18
N THR A 191 5.15 -1.96 -14.12
CA THR A 191 3.88 -1.25 -14.31
C THR A 191 3.25 -1.74 -15.60
N PHE A 192 1.96 -2.04 -15.55
CA PHE A 192 1.23 -2.68 -16.64
C PHE A 192 0.01 -1.83 -17.00
N LEU A 193 -0.07 -1.45 -18.25
CA LEU A 193 -1.18 -0.69 -18.83
C LEU A 193 -2.09 -1.65 -19.62
N ALA A 194 -3.39 -1.61 -19.36
CA ALA A 194 -4.41 -2.30 -20.12
C ALA A 194 -5.16 -1.31 -21.02
N VAL A 195 -5.24 -1.64 -22.31
CA VAL A 195 -5.94 -0.88 -23.35
C VAL A 195 -6.81 -1.81 -24.19
N PRO A 196 -7.76 -1.27 -25.00
CA PRO A 196 -8.54 -2.10 -25.91
C PRO A 196 -7.63 -2.77 -26.92
N ARG A 197 -7.94 -4.03 -27.25
CA ARG A 197 -7.17 -4.77 -28.25
C ARG A 197 -7.14 -4.01 -29.57
N GLY A 198 -5.96 -3.91 -30.17
CA GLY A 198 -5.74 -3.23 -31.44
C GLY A 198 -5.57 -1.71 -31.35
N THR A 199 -5.70 -1.11 -30.15
CA THR A 199 -5.35 0.31 -29.97
C THR A 199 -3.84 0.53 -30.01
N TYR A 200 -3.11 -0.27 -29.24
CA TYR A 200 -1.66 -0.32 -29.23
C TYR A 200 -1.23 -1.77 -29.11
N GLU A 201 -0.14 -2.13 -29.77
CA GLU A 201 0.59 -3.36 -29.49
C GLU A 201 1.83 -3.04 -28.64
N PRO A 202 2.37 -4.00 -27.87
CA PRO A 202 3.56 -3.77 -27.05
C PRO A 202 4.73 -3.16 -27.82
N GLU A 203 4.92 -3.56 -29.07
CA GLU A 203 5.98 -3.09 -29.97
C GLU A 203 5.71 -1.69 -30.55
N SER A 204 4.45 -1.25 -30.55
CA SER A 204 4.00 0.02 -31.11
C SER A 204 3.61 1.03 -30.01
N TRP A 205 4.06 0.82 -28.79
CA TRP A 205 3.77 1.72 -27.66
C TRP A 205 4.39 3.11 -27.94
N PRO A 206 3.58 4.19 -28.01
CA PRO A 206 4.07 5.51 -28.40
C PRO A 206 4.80 6.27 -27.29
N GLY A 207 4.86 5.70 -26.08
CA GLY A 207 5.32 6.41 -24.88
C GLY A 207 4.18 7.08 -24.11
N ALA A 208 4.39 7.30 -22.82
CA ALA A 208 3.35 7.81 -21.92
C ALA A 208 2.90 9.24 -22.27
N ALA A 209 3.81 10.08 -22.76
CA ALA A 209 3.49 11.47 -23.08
C ALA A 209 2.46 11.55 -24.22
N GLU A 210 2.67 10.79 -25.29
CA GLU A 210 1.75 10.73 -26.44
C GLU A 210 0.43 10.04 -26.06
N PHE A 211 0.49 8.94 -25.31
CA PHE A 211 -0.71 8.28 -24.78
C PHE A 211 -1.64 9.23 -24.00
N LEU A 212 -1.07 10.11 -23.18
CA LEU A 212 -1.84 11.04 -22.34
C LEU A 212 -2.45 12.22 -23.10
N VAL A 213 -2.04 12.48 -24.35
CA VAL A 213 -2.64 13.52 -25.19
C VAL A 213 -4.03 13.09 -25.66
N ALA A 214 -4.16 11.81 -26.06
CA ALA A 214 -5.40 11.24 -26.58
C ALA A 214 -5.52 9.76 -26.17
N PRO A 215 -5.74 9.46 -24.88
CA PRO A 215 -5.89 8.08 -24.43
C PRO A 215 -7.16 7.47 -25.04
N PRO A 216 -7.22 6.14 -25.21
CA PRO A 216 -8.45 5.46 -25.61
C PRO A 216 -9.55 5.71 -24.59
N GLU A 217 -10.81 5.58 -25.02
CA GLU A 217 -11.99 5.81 -24.18
C GLU A 217 -11.95 5.04 -22.86
N THR A 218 -11.31 3.87 -22.84
CA THR A 218 -11.13 3.08 -21.64
C THR A 218 -9.74 2.49 -21.52
N TRP A 219 -9.16 2.60 -20.33
CA TRP A 219 -7.86 2.06 -20.00
C TRP A 219 -7.73 1.83 -18.49
N ALA A 220 -6.77 1.02 -18.07
CA ALA A 220 -6.41 0.87 -16.66
C ALA A 220 -4.91 0.65 -16.52
N VAL A 221 -4.35 0.97 -15.35
CA VAL A 221 -2.94 0.78 -15.02
C VAL A 221 -2.81 0.25 -13.59
N LEU A 222 -1.80 -0.59 -13.35
CA LEU A 222 -1.34 -0.91 -12.01
C LEU A 222 0.14 -1.30 -12.03
N SER A 223 0.78 -1.24 -10.87
CA SER A 223 2.11 -1.79 -10.65
C SER A 223 2.06 -2.97 -9.69
N VAL A 224 3.07 -3.85 -9.78
CA VAL A 224 3.22 -5.03 -8.91
C VAL A 224 4.51 -4.91 -8.12
N TRP A 225 4.42 -5.09 -6.81
CA TRP A 225 5.54 -5.08 -5.87
C TRP A 225 5.75 -6.48 -5.26
N ASN A 226 7.01 -6.90 -5.17
CA ASN A 226 7.39 -8.19 -4.63
C ASN A 226 7.64 -8.12 -3.11
N CYS A 227 6.65 -8.51 -2.31
CA CYS A 227 6.83 -8.65 -0.86
C CYS A 227 7.43 -10.01 -0.45
N MET A 228 7.41 -11.02 -1.33
CA MET A 228 7.95 -12.36 -1.06
C MET A 228 9.46 -12.35 -0.75
N ASP A 229 10.20 -11.43 -1.36
CA ASP A 229 11.64 -11.27 -1.13
C ASP A 229 11.95 -10.47 0.15
N VAL A 230 10.95 -9.89 0.81
CA VAL A 230 11.09 -9.09 2.04
C VAL A 230 10.73 -9.92 3.26
N PHE A 231 9.56 -10.57 3.25
CA PHE A 231 9.10 -11.41 4.36
C PHE A 231 8.10 -12.46 3.91
N ARG A 232 7.92 -13.47 4.77
CA ARG A 232 6.92 -14.52 4.59
C ARG A 232 5.92 -14.52 5.73
N LEU A 233 4.68 -14.83 5.39
CA LEU A 233 3.56 -14.96 6.30
C LEU A 233 3.25 -16.44 6.54
N GLU A 234 2.64 -16.74 7.68
CA GLU A 234 2.14 -18.08 7.98
C GLU A 234 0.86 -17.95 8.81
N VAL A 235 -0.26 -18.45 8.31
CA VAL A 235 -1.51 -18.49 9.06
C VAL A 235 -1.45 -19.65 10.05
N ARG A 236 -1.32 -19.30 11.33
CA ARG A 236 -1.34 -20.27 12.45
C ARG A 236 -2.73 -20.37 13.07
N GLY A 237 -2.96 -21.45 13.82
CA GLY A 237 -4.22 -21.68 14.55
C GLY A 237 -5.35 -22.33 13.74
N ALA A 238 -5.17 -22.65 12.46
CA ALA A 238 -6.18 -23.37 11.67
C ALA A 238 -6.31 -24.84 12.08
N SER A 239 -7.55 -25.34 12.17
CA SER A 239 -7.88 -26.73 12.50
C SER A 239 -7.34 -27.72 11.47
N ARG A 240 -7.14 -28.99 11.89
CA ARG A 240 -6.66 -30.06 10.99
C ARG A 240 -7.60 -30.26 9.79
N VAL A 241 -8.92 -30.16 10.01
CA VAL A 241 -9.93 -30.26 8.96
C VAL A 241 -9.76 -29.15 7.92
N ARG A 242 -9.60 -27.89 8.37
CA ARG A 242 -9.41 -26.75 7.44
C ARG A 242 -8.13 -26.89 6.61
N ARG A 243 -7.05 -27.39 7.23
CA ARG A 243 -5.79 -27.69 6.52
C ARG A 243 -5.96 -28.81 5.50
N ALA A 244 -6.69 -29.87 5.84
CA ALA A 244 -6.98 -30.97 4.93
C ALA A 244 -7.82 -30.49 3.73
N VAL A 245 -8.90 -29.74 3.97
CA VAL A 245 -9.73 -29.16 2.91
C VAL A 245 -8.91 -28.28 1.98
N ALA A 246 -8.05 -27.42 2.52
CA ALA A 246 -7.18 -26.58 1.70
C ALA A 246 -6.24 -27.40 0.81
N LYS A 247 -5.58 -28.41 1.39
CA LYS A 247 -4.72 -29.32 0.64
C LYS A 247 -5.50 -30.05 -0.47
N THR A 248 -6.71 -30.54 -0.18
CA THR A 248 -7.55 -31.24 -1.16
C THR A 248 -7.96 -30.33 -2.30
N THR A 249 -8.49 -29.13 -2.01
CA THR A 249 -8.88 -28.17 -3.07
C THR A 249 -7.69 -27.79 -3.96
N ARG A 250 -6.49 -27.67 -3.38
CA ARG A 250 -5.25 -27.40 -4.12
C ARG A 250 -4.83 -28.56 -5.03
N VAL A 251 -4.96 -29.80 -4.57
CA VAL A 251 -4.66 -31.00 -5.36
C VAL A 251 -5.62 -31.13 -6.53
N VAL A 252 -6.93 -30.93 -6.28
CA VAL A 252 -7.95 -30.97 -7.34
C VAL A 252 -7.68 -29.90 -8.41
N ASP A 253 -7.34 -28.68 -8.00
CA ASP A 253 -7.00 -27.59 -8.91
C ASP A 253 -5.76 -27.90 -9.77
N ARG A 254 -4.71 -28.50 -9.18
CA ARG A 254 -3.55 -28.98 -9.93
C ARG A 254 -3.87 -30.11 -10.90
N ALA A 255 -4.76 -31.03 -10.51
CA ALA A 255 -5.12 -32.19 -11.32
C ALA A 255 -6.07 -31.86 -12.47
N LEU A 256 -6.96 -30.87 -12.28
CA LEU A 256 -8.02 -30.50 -13.22
C LEU A 256 -7.97 -28.99 -13.56
N PRO A 257 -6.85 -28.45 -14.07
CA PRO A 257 -6.66 -27.00 -14.24
C PRO A 257 -7.65 -26.36 -15.24
N TRP A 258 -8.24 -27.15 -16.15
CA TRP A 258 -9.25 -26.69 -17.12
C TRP A 258 -10.61 -26.38 -16.48
N LEU A 259 -10.87 -26.87 -15.25
CA LEU A 259 -12.08 -26.54 -14.51
C LEU A 259 -12.02 -25.14 -13.89
N HIS A 260 -10.83 -24.52 -13.83
CA HIS A 260 -10.61 -23.18 -13.27
C HIS A 260 -11.21 -23.02 -11.87
N LEU A 261 -11.11 -24.07 -11.04
CA LEU A 261 -11.70 -24.07 -9.72
C LEU A 261 -10.88 -23.19 -8.77
N PRO A 262 -11.51 -22.24 -8.05
CA PRO A 262 -10.81 -21.43 -7.07
C PRO A 262 -10.30 -22.34 -5.93
N SER A 263 -8.98 -22.48 -5.79
CA SER A 263 -8.36 -23.28 -4.74
C SER A 263 -7.92 -22.45 -3.53
N ILE A 264 -7.95 -23.07 -2.35
CA ILE A 264 -7.41 -22.45 -1.15
C ILE A 264 -5.88 -22.46 -1.25
N PRO A 265 -5.21 -21.31 -1.08
CA PRO A 265 -3.76 -21.24 -1.19
C PRO A 265 -3.10 -21.95 0.01
N GLU A 266 -1.83 -22.35 -0.13
CA GLU A 266 -1.06 -22.98 0.95
C GLU A 266 -0.62 -21.95 2.03
N VAL A 267 -1.57 -21.21 2.61
CA VAL A 267 -1.32 -20.16 3.62
C VAL A 267 -0.93 -20.70 5.00
N PHE A 268 -0.98 -22.01 5.21
CA PHE A 268 -0.61 -22.69 6.46
C PHE A 268 0.87 -23.09 6.53
N ARG A 269 1.65 -22.75 5.50
CA ARG A 269 3.11 -22.83 5.45
C ARG A 269 3.64 -21.43 5.10
N PRO A 270 4.92 -21.12 5.36
CA PRO A 270 5.48 -19.83 4.98
C PRO A 270 5.22 -19.49 3.51
N PHE A 271 4.48 -18.41 3.27
CA PHE A 271 4.10 -17.93 1.93
C PHE A 271 4.41 -16.43 1.80
N GLY A 272 4.75 -15.99 0.59
CA GLY A 272 4.83 -14.56 0.28
C GLY A 272 3.62 -14.07 -0.50
N PHE A 273 3.62 -12.79 -0.83
CA PHE A 273 2.60 -12.17 -1.66
C PHE A 273 3.19 -11.11 -2.56
N HIS A 274 2.46 -10.78 -3.61
CA HIS A 274 2.69 -9.55 -4.37
C HIS A 274 1.67 -8.50 -3.94
N PHE A 275 2.13 -7.26 -3.79
CA PHE A 275 1.28 -6.11 -3.50
C PHE A 275 1.00 -5.33 -4.78
N LEU A 276 -0.25 -5.00 -5.05
CA LEU A 276 -0.64 -4.15 -6.18
C LEU A 276 -0.74 -2.70 -5.69
N TYR A 277 -0.15 -1.77 -6.45
CA TYR A 277 -0.16 -0.35 -6.13
C TYR A 277 -0.31 0.51 -7.39
N GLY A 278 -0.60 1.80 -7.22
CA GLY A 278 -0.82 2.72 -8.35
C GLY A 278 -1.99 2.33 -9.24
N LEU A 279 -3.07 1.80 -8.64
CA LEU A 279 -4.27 1.41 -9.37
C LEU A 279 -4.95 2.65 -9.94
N GLY A 280 -5.05 2.71 -11.26
CA GLY A 280 -5.68 3.82 -11.98
C GLY A 280 -6.38 3.35 -13.23
N GLY A 281 -7.20 4.23 -13.80
CA GLY A 281 -7.93 3.94 -15.03
C GLY A 281 -9.07 4.92 -15.25
N GLU A 282 -9.58 4.90 -16.47
CA GLU A 282 -10.67 5.75 -16.93
C GLU A 282 -11.55 4.99 -17.94
N GLY A 283 -12.77 5.49 -18.12
CA GLY A 283 -13.74 4.94 -19.05
C GLY A 283 -14.70 3.89 -18.49
N PRO A 284 -15.74 3.55 -19.27
CA PRO A 284 -16.83 2.69 -18.82
C PRO A 284 -16.40 1.25 -18.51
N ASN A 285 -15.29 0.77 -19.09
CA ASN A 285 -14.78 -0.58 -18.90
C ASN A 285 -13.53 -0.64 -17.98
N ALA A 286 -13.18 0.45 -17.28
CA ALA A 286 -11.96 0.51 -16.47
C ALA A 286 -11.88 -0.63 -15.43
N ALA A 287 -13.00 -0.96 -14.76
CA ALA A 287 -13.05 -2.08 -13.82
C ALA A 287 -12.78 -3.44 -14.48
N LYS A 288 -13.22 -3.63 -15.73
CA LYS A 288 -12.94 -4.85 -16.49
C LYS A 288 -11.46 -4.94 -16.86
N TYR A 289 -10.83 -3.82 -17.17
CA TYR A 289 -9.41 -3.77 -17.53
C TYR A 289 -8.53 -3.94 -16.29
N MET A 290 -8.94 -3.35 -15.17
CA MET A 290 -8.37 -3.63 -13.86
C MET A 290 -8.41 -5.12 -13.54
N ARG A 291 -9.54 -5.81 -13.81
CA ARG A 291 -9.64 -7.27 -13.63
C ARG A 291 -8.63 -8.04 -14.50
N ALA A 292 -8.42 -7.61 -15.74
CA ALA A 292 -7.42 -8.22 -16.62
C ALA A 292 -6.00 -8.05 -16.07
N LEU A 293 -5.67 -6.87 -15.56
CA LEU A 293 -4.40 -6.59 -14.89
C LEU A 293 -4.22 -7.38 -13.59
N CYS A 294 -5.26 -7.53 -12.76
CA CYS A 294 -5.23 -8.41 -11.59
C CYS A 294 -4.99 -9.87 -11.99
N GLY A 295 -5.57 -10.32 -13.11
CA GLY A 295 -5.31 -11.66 -13.67
C GLY A 295 -3.85 -11.86 -14.11
N LEU A 296 -3.24 -10.84 -14.72
CA LEU A 296 -1.81 -10.83 -15.02
C LEU A 296 -0.97 -10.90 -13.73
N ALA A 297 -1.26 -10.04 -12.75
CA ALA A 297 -0.52 -10.00 -11.50
C ALA A 297 -0.65 -11.31 -10.69
N HIS A 298 -1.82 -11.95 -10.72
CA HIS A 298 -2.03 -13.29 -10.19
C HIS A 298 -1.09 -14.31 -10.84
N ASN A 299 -1.04 -14.35 -12.18
CA ASN A 299 -0.20 -15.30 -12.90
C ASN A 299 1.30 -15.05 -12.64
N LEU A 300 1.70 -13.78 -12.53
CA LEU A 300 3.05 -13.40 -12.13
C LEU A 300 3.37 -13.87 -10.70
N ALA A 301 2.44 -13.68 -9.76
CA ALA A 301 2.58 -14.15 -8.37
C ALA A 301 2.67 -15.68 -8.30
N GLN A 302 1.92 -16.40 -9.14
CA GLN A 302 1.99 -17.85 -9.27
C GLN A 302 3.38 -18.33 -9.72
N GLU A 303 3.98 -17.66 -10.71
CA GLU A 303 5.33 -17.96 -11.19
C GLU A 303 6.40 -17.75 -10.11
N HIS A 304 6.19 -16.75 -9.24
CA HIS A 304 7.09 -16.43 -8.12
C HIS A 304 6.78 -17.26 -6.85
N GLY A 305 5.83 -18.19 -6.91
CA GLY A 305 5.46 -19.03 -5.78
C GLY A 305 4.77 -18.28 -4.62
N CYS A 306 4.17 -17.13 -4.88
CA CYS A 306 3.37 -16.41 -3.91
C CYS A 306 2.06 -17.16 -3.59
N GLY A 307 1.60 -17.02 -2.34
CA GLY A 307 0.34 -17.61 -1.90
C GLY A 307 -0.88 -16.72 -2.18
N VAL A 308 -0.68 -15.40 -2.19
CA VAL A 308 -1.75 -14.42 -2.40
C VAL A 308 -1.23 -13.21 -3.19
N VAL A 309 -2.16 -12.46 -3.76
CA VAL A 309 -1.97 -11.09 -4.24
C VAL A 309 -2.82 -10.18 -3.37
N ALA A 310 -2.28 -9.06 -2.93
CA ALA A 310 -2.98 -8.12 -2.06
C ALA A 310 -2.93 -6.70 -2.63
N THR A 311 -3.92 -5.89 -2.29
CA THR A 311 -3.92 -4.45 -2.56
C THR A 311 -4.70 -3.76 -1.46
N GLU A 312 -4.39 -2.51 -1.22
CA GLU A 312 -5.17 -1.66 -0.32
C GLU A 312 -5.71 -0.47 -1.13
N VAL A 313 -7.01 -0.21 -0.99
CA VAL A 313 -7.71 0.82 -1.77
C VAL A 313 -8.63 1.64 -0.87
N ALA A 314 -8.89 2.90 -1.24
CA ALA A 314 -9.88 3.71 -0.53
C ALA A 314 -11.25 3.02 -0.50
N SER A 315 -12.04 3.31 0.54
CA SER A 315 -13.40 2.72 0.70
C SER A 315 -14.31 2.95 -0.51
N ARG A 316 -14.11 4.10 -1.20
CA ARG A 316 -14.89 4.56 -2.36
C ARG A 316 -14.17 4.38 -3.70
N GLU A 317 -13.09 3.59 -3.75
CA GLU A 317 -12.33 3.40 -4.99
C GLU A 317 -13.21 2.79 -6.10
N PRO A 318 -13.48 3.50 -7.21
CA PRO A 318 -14.34 2.99 -8.27
C PRO A 318 -13.80 1.70 -8.91
N LEU A 319 -12.48 1.54 -9.00
CA LEU A 319 -11.85 0.35 -9.60
C LEU A 319 -11.97 -0.89 -8.72
N ARG A 320 -12.41 -0.76 -7.46
CA ARG A 320 -12.65 -1.89 -6.53
C ARG A 320 -13.54 -2.98 -7.11
N LEU A 321 -14.51 -2.62 -7.96
CA LEU A 321 -15.40 -3.57 -8.65
C LEU A 321 -14.65 -4.49 -9.64
N GLY A 322 -13.47 -4.06 -10.09
CA GLY A 322 -12.57 -4.79 -10.96
C GLY A 322 -11.65 -5.76 -10.24
N ILE A 323 -11.43 -5.59 -8.94
CA ILE A 323 -10.40 -6.29 -8.16
C ILE A 323 -10.94 -7.61 -7.59
N PRO A 324 -10.53 -8.78 -8.11
CA PRO A 324 -10.93 -10.06 -7.55
C PRO A 324 -10.35 -10.24 -6.15
N HIS A 325 -11.14 -10.70 -5.19
CA HIS A 325 -10.67 -10.95 -3.83
C HIS A 325 -11.60 -11.93 -3.09
N TRP A 326 -11.10 -12.52 -2.01
CA TRP A 326 -11.90 -13.33 -1.10
C TRP A 326 -12.19 -12.55 0.17
N LYS A 327 -13.48 -12.35 0.48
CA LYS A 327 -13.92 -11.64 1.69
C LYS A 327 -13.32 -12.22 2.97
N SER A 328 -13.12 -13.53 3.04
CA SER A 328 -12.58 -14.22 4.21
C SER A 328 -11.09 -13.98 4.46
N LEU A 329 -10.36 -13.43 3.50
CA LEU A 329 -8.94 -13.06 3.61
C LEU A 329 -8.73 -11.53 3.56
N SER A 330 -9.80 -10.78 3.29
CA SER A 330 -9.77 -9.33 3.07
C SER A 330 -10.25 -8.59 4.32
N CYS A 331 -9.77 -7.36 4.52
CA CYS A 331 -10.28 -6.45 5.53
C CYS A 331 -11.16 -5.39 4.86
N ALA A 332 -12.43 -5.31 5.27
CA ALA A 332 -13.37 -4.37 4.67
C ALA A 332 -13.08 -2.91 5.05
N GLU A 333 -12.57 -2.70 6.27
CA GLU A 333 -12.27 -1.40 6.86
C GLU A 333 -11.02 -1.52 7.75
N ASP A 334 -9.87 -1.17 7.19
CA ASP A 334 -8.66 -0.92 7.95
C ASP A 334 -8.67 0.53 8.42
N LEU A 335 -8.44 0.79 9.71
CA LEU A 335 -8.54 2.13 10.27
C LEU A 335 -7.19 2.83 10.22
N TRP A 336 -7.12 3.88 9.41
CA TRP A 336 -6.00 4.81 9.43
C TRP A 336 -6.29 5.93 10.42
N CYS A 337 -5.35 6.15 11.33
CA CYS A 337 -5.36 7.26 12.27
C CYS A 337 -4.25 8.24 11.95
N ILE A 338 -4.51 9.54 12.06
CA ILE A 338 -3.53 10.60 11.80
C ILE A 338 -3.44 11.58 12.97
N LYS A 339 -2.27 12.20 13.13
CA LYS A 339 -1.98 13.25 14.09
C LYS A 339 -1.15 14.32 13.40
N ARG A 340 -1.46 15.58 13.64
CA ARG A 340 -0.57 16.71 13.31
C ARG A 340 0.49 16.84 14.41
N LEU A 341 1.76 16.95 14.03
CA LEU A 341 2.91 17.04 14.95
C LEU A 341 3.35 18.48 15.23
N GLY A 342 3.08 19.44 14.33
CA GLY A 342 3.46 20.85 14.49
C GLY A 342 2.47 21.67 15.33
N GLU A 343 2.97 22.60 16.15
CA GLU A 343 2.20 23.46 17.05
C GLU A 343 1.72 24.78 16.39
N ASP A 344 2.42 25.27 15.36
CA ASP A 344 2.06 26.52 14.69
C ASP A 344 0.88 26.32 13.74
N TYR A 345 -0.28 26.85 14.14
CA TYR A 345 -1.47 26.89 13.32
C TYR A 345 -1.26 27.90 12.17
N SER A 346 -0.78 27.41 11.03
CA SER A 346 -0.92 28.12 9.76
C SER A 346 -2.06 27.51 8.96
N ASP A 347 -3.03 28.36 8.57
CA ASP A 347 -4.05 28.05 7.55
C ASP A 347 -3.38 28.02 6.17
N GLY A 348 -2.46 27.06 5.98
CA GLY A 348 -1.87 26.78 4.67
C GLY A 348 -2.95 26.47 3.63
N SER A 349 -2.56 26.30 2.36
CA SER A 349 -3.50 26.16 1.23
C SER A 349 -4.52 25.01 1.32
N VAL A 350 -4.37 24.08 2.27
CA VAL A 350 -5.26 22.92 2.49
C VAL A 350 -5.94 22.96 3.87
N GLY A 351 -5.56 23.89 4.76
CA GLY A 351 -5.96 23.89 6.16
C GLY A 351 -5.42 22.67 6.92
N ASP A 352 -6.14 22.24 7.96
CA ASP A 352 -5.80 21.06 8.76
C ASP A 352 -6.19 19.77 8.03
N TRP A 353 -5.20 19.09 7.44
CA TRP A 353 -5.42 17.87 6.66
C TRP A 353 -6.11 16.78 7.50
N THR A 354 -5.91 16.73 8.82
CA THR A 354 -6.55 15.73 9.71
C THR A 354 -8.07 15.82 9.74
N LYS A 355 -8.64 16.96 9.32
CA LYS A 355 -10.08 17.23 9.26
C LYS A 355 -10.65 17.14 7.85
N SER A 356 -9.81 16.85 6.85
CA SER A 356 -10.25 16.78 5.46
C SER A 356 -11.18 15.58 5.21
N PRO A 357 -12.21 15.73 4.36
CA PRO A 357 -13.08 14.62 3.98
C PRO A 357 -12.30 13.59 3.13
N PRO A 358 -12.66 12.30 3.18
CA PRO A 358 -12.02 11.28 2.37
C PRO A 358 -12.30 11.50 0.88
N GLY A 359 -11.24 11.40 0.06
CA GLY A 359 -11.36 11.36 -1.39
C GLY A 359 -11.94 10.04 -1.94
N LEU A 360 -12.05 9.95 -3.26
CA LEU A 360 -12.45 8.70 -3.94
C LEU A 360 -11.34 7.64 -3.94
N SER A 361 -10.10 8.09 -4.03
CA SER A 361 -8.91 7.26 -4.16
C SER A 361 -7.82 7.75 -3.22
N ILE A 362 -6.95 6.82 -2.81
CA ILE A 362 -5.70 7.09 -2.08
C ILE A 362 -4.60 6.31 -2.77
N PHE A 363 -3.36 6.82 -2.70
CA PHE A 363 -2.20 6.07 -3.17
C PHE A 363 -1.52 5.38 -1.98
N VAL A 364 -1.38 4.06 -2.04
CA VAL A 364 -0.66 3.29 -1.02
C VAL A 364 0.77 3.04 -1.51
N ASP A 365 1.75 3.52 -0.74
CA ASP A 365 3.16 3.35 -1.10
C ASP A 365 3.59 1.90 -0.80
N PRO A 366 4.03 1.14 -1.81
CA PRO A 366 4.35 -0.28 -1.61
C PRO A 366 5.57 -0.50 -0.71
N ARG A 367 6.39 0.54 -0.45
CA ARG A 367 7.54 0.48 0.49
C ARG A 367 7.10 0.35 1.95
N GLU A 368 5.80 0.50 2.22
CA GLU A 368 5.21 0.31 3.54
C GLU A 368 5.11 -1.18 3.95
N PHE A 369 5.32 -2.09 3.01
CA PHE A 369 5.22 -3.54 3.21
C PHE A 369 6.61 -4.20 3.33
#